data_AF-K2T060-F1
#
_entry.id   AF-K2T060-F1
#
_cell.length_a   1.000
_cell.length_b   1.000
_cell.length_c   1.000
_cell.angle_alpha   90.00
_cell.angle_beta   90.00
_cell.angle_gamma   90.00
#
_symmetry.space_group_name_H-M   'P 1'
#
loop_
_entity.id
_entity.type
_entity.pdbx_description
1 polymer ?
#
loop_
_entity_poly.entity_id
_entity_poly.type
_entity_poly.pdbx_seq_one_letter_code
_entity_poly.pdbx_strand_id
1 'polypeptide(L)'
;MKSYPGPSTNKCGVSDDIMALLALGAASAKDADMAKELCNYAAVTADEDAGNEWLYGRAGYLYLLRLVRASFEDDEETKELLDDTSDEIIDAIMDSPRPWKWHGKAYLGAVHGTIGIITQIVLTDPAMAPKLEADLGAVLSYQYDSGNWPSSIPPGKDRLVQFCHGAPGVVASLQSIKQYFPKMQDRIGRAIKRGQECILERGLLTKEPCLCHGISGNALALEDPEFEHFLTFTTGHEIKQMEKDGMMEKSDDPSALWCGEAGRAWTWAVADKHLEKRFLGYNDI
;
A
#
# COMPACT_ATOMS: atom_id res chain seq x y z
N MET A 1 -5.12 10.10 29.34
CA MET A 1 -4.94 10.83 28.06
C MET A 1 -4.07 9.93 27.19
N LYS A 2 -4.52 9.55 25.98
CA LYS A 2 -3.61 8.87 25.04
C LYS A 2 -2.50 9.86 24.68
N SER A 3 -1.25 9.47 24.83
CA SER A 3 -0.10 10.26 24.37
C SER A 3 0.14 9.92 22.91
N TYR A 4 0.24 10.94 22.06
CA TYR A 4 0.60 10.82 20.66
C TYR A 4 2.02 11.34 20.52
N PRO A 5 3.05 10.50 20.69
CA PRO A 5 4.41 10.92 20.42
C PRO A 5 4.51 11.29 18.93
N GLY A 6 5.30 12.32 18.60
CA GLY A 6 5.59 12.63 17.21
C GLY A 6 6.37 11.52 16.51
N PRO A 7 6.56 11.65 15.19
CA PRO A 7 7.20 10.62 14.40
C PRO A 7 8.62 10.35 14.89
N SER A 8 9.06 9.12 14.66
CA SER A 8 10.40 8.62 15.01
C SER A 8 10.95 7.74 13.89
N THR A 9 12.23 7.41 13.93
CA THR A 9 12.85 6.50 12.94
C THR A 9 12.15 5.12 12.86
N ASN A 10 11.51 4.68 13.95
CA ASN A 10 10.74 3.43 13.98
C ASN A 10 9.27 3.57 13.54
N LYS A 11 8.76 4.80 13.39
CA LYS A 11 7.37 5.10 13.05
C LYS A 11 7.30 6.49 12.42
N CYS A 12 7.45 6.55 11.11
CA CYS A 12 7.37 7.76 10.30
C CYS A 12 6.68 7.53 8.93
N GLY A 13 5.88 6.47 8.83
CA GLY A 13 5.04 6.16 7.67
C GLY A 13 3.58 6.54 7.89
N VAL A 14 2.67 5.98 7.08
CA VAL A 14 1.23 6.34 7.12
C VAL A 14 0.52 6.00 8.43
N SER A 15 1.13 5.17 9.29
CA SER A 15 0.57 4.84 10.61
C SER A 15 0.88 5.88 11.69
N ASP A 16 1.72 6.88 11.42
CA ASP A 16 1.99 7.95 12.35
C ASP A 16 0.80 8.92 12.42
N ASP A 17 0.25 9.11 13.63
CA ASP A 17 -0.98 9.86 13.82
C ASP A 17 -0.80 11.36 13.55
N ILE A 18 0.38 11.92 13.85
CA ILE A 18 0.66 13.35 13.65
C ILE A 18 0.87 13.62 12.16
N MET A 19 1.69 12.82 11.50
CA MET A 19 1.93 12.98 10.06
C MET A 19 0.65 12.77 9.25
N ALA A 20 -0.17 11.77 9.59
CA ALA A 20 -1.46 11.55 8.95
C ALA A 20 -2.44 12.72 9.20
N LEU A 21 -2.50 13.25 10.42
CA LEU A 21 -3.34 14.41 10.75
C LEU A 21 -2.92 15.65 9.95
N LEU A 22 -1.62 15.95 9.89
CA LEU A 22 -1.09 17.08 9.12
C LEU A 22 -1.36 16.92 7.64
N ALA A 23 -1.12 15.73 7.07
CA ALA A 23 -1.37 15.49 5.65
C ALA A 23 -2.85 15.64 5.29
N LEU A 24 -3.75 15.07 6.09
CA LEU A 24 -5.20 15.20 5.87
C LEU A 24 -5.68 16.64 6.09
N GLY A 25 -5.15 17.34 7.11
CA GLY A 25 -5.46 18.74 7.38
C GLY A 25 -5.02 19.65 6.24
N ALA A 26 -3.75 19.54 5.84
CA ALA A 26 -3.18 20.28 4.72
C ALA A 26 -3.94 20.03 3.42
N ALA A 27 -4.22 18.77 3.08
CA ALA A 27 -4.93 18.43 1.85
C ALA A 27 -6.39 18.93 1.83
N SER A 28 -7.13 18.71 2.93
CA SER A 28 -8.56 19.06 2.98
C SER A 28 -8.83 20.55 3.13
N ALA A 29 -7.98 21.28 3.88
CA ALA A 29 -8.12 22.70 4.11
C ALA A 29 -7.28 23.57 3.16
N LYS A 30 -6.40 22.96 2.35
CA LYS A 30 -5.36 23.64 1.57
C LYS A 30 -4.49 24.55 2.45
N ASP A 31 -4.09 24.01 3.60
CA ASP A 31 -3.30 24.72 4.62
C ASP A 31 -1.79 24.53 4.38
N ALA A 32 -1.14 25.57 3.86
CA ALA A 32 0.29 25.57 3.54
C ALA A 32 1.18 25.49 4.79
N ASP A 33 0.73 25.98 5.94
CA ASP A 33 1.50 25.90 7.19
C ASP A 33 1.52 24.45 7.70
N MET A 34 0.40 23.73 7.60
CA MET A 34 0.37 22.29 7.89
C MET A 34 1.24 21.47 6.92
N ALA A 35 1.27 21.87 5.63
CA ALA A 35 2.18 21.25 4.65
C ALA A 35 3.65 21.47 5.05
N LYS A 36 4.02 22.69 5.44
CA LYS A 36 5.36 23.04 5.94
C LYS A 36 5.71 22.24 7.21
N GLU A 37 4.77 22.11 8.15
CA GLU A 37 4.96 21.27 9.34
C GLU A 37 5.17 19.79 8.99
N LEU A 38 4.45 19.26 8.00
CA LEU A 38 4.66 17.90 7.51
C LEU A 38 6.07 17.74 6.90
N CYS A 39 6.53 18.69 6.09
CA CYS A 39 7.88 18.66 5.49
C CYS A 39 9.00 18.75 6.53
N ASN A 40 8.79 19.43 7.66
CA ASN A 40 9.79 19.50 8.73
C ASN A 40 10.14 18.12 9.34
N TYR A 41 9.29 17.10 9.16
CA TYR A 41 9.59 15.73 9.57
C TYR A 41 10.54 14.98 8.64
N ALA A 42 10.96 15.59 7.51
CA ALA A 42 12.05 15.10 6.67
C ALA A 42 13.31 14.79 7.49
N ALA A 43 13.64 15.62 8.47
CA ALA A 43 14.80 15.41 9.33
C ALA A 43 14.77 14.10 10.12
N VAL A 44 13.58 13.60 10.48
CA VAL A 44 13.41 12.31 11.20
C VAL A 44 13.33 11.15 10.21
N THR A 45 12.73 11.36 9.04
CA THR A 45 12.53 10.31 8.03
C THR A 45 13.78 10.07 7.19
N ALA A 46 14.62 11.08 6.98
CA ALA A 46 15.89 10.98 6.25
C ALA A 46 17.02 10.36 7.09
N ASP A 47 16.89 10.33 8.42
CA ASP A 47 17.84 9.69 9.33
C ASP A 47 18.11 8.22 8.95
N GLU A 48 19.37 7.78 8.94
CA GLU A 48 19.79 6.46 8.44
C GLU A 48 19.10 5.27 9.13
N ASP A 49 18.68 5.43 10.39
CA ASP A 49 17.99 4.40 11.17
C ASP A 49 16.51 4.25 10.80
N ALA A 50 15.95 5.18 10.01
CA ALA A 50 14.55 5.12 9.63
C ALA A 50 14.25 3.93 8.70
N GLY A 51 13.09 3.29 8.94
CA GLY A 51 12.59 2.22 8.09
C GLY A 51 12.20 2.73 6.69
N ASN A 52 12.24 1.87 5.68
CA ASN A 52 11.88 2.24 4.30
C ASN A 52 10.44 1.89 3.92
N GLU A 53 9.79 0.97 4.64
CA GLU A 53 8.52 0.41 4.21
C GLU A 53 7.33 1.35 4.38
N TRP A 54 6.15 0.94 3.89
CA TRP A 54 5.02 1.86 3.73
C TRP A 54 4.30 2.18 5.04
N LEU A 55 4.21 1.25 6.00
CA LEU A 55 3.37 1.49 7.18
C LEU A 55 4.06 2.40 8.21
N TYR A 56 5.35 2.18 8.42
CA TYR A 56 6.15 2.83 9.47
C TYR A 56 7.36 3.60 8.94
N GLY A 57 7.60 3.60 7.63
CA GLY A 57 8.83 4.14 7.05
C GLY A 57 8.63 5.16 5.94
N ARG A 58 9.77 5.49 5.30
CA ARG A 58 9.93 6.51 4.25
C ARG A 58 8.93 6.36 3.10
N ALA A 59 8.65 5.15 2.63
CA ALA A 59 7.66 4.95 1.56
C ALA A 59 6.25 5.40 1.96
N GLY A 60 5.88 5.27 3.23
CA GLY A 60 4.63 5.79 3.76
C GLY A 60 4.61 7.31 3.81
N TYR A 61 5.74 7.91 4.16
CA TYR A 61 5.88 9.36 4.13
C TYR A 61 5.73 9.93 2.72
N LEU A 62 6.32 9.28 1.71
CA LEU A 62 6.14 9.64 0.30
C LEU A 62 4.65 9.65 -0.10
N TYR A 63 3.84 8.71 0.38
CA TYR A 63 2.40 8.73 0.15
C TYR A 63 1.76 10.01 0.74
N LEU A 64 2.10 10.36 1.98
CA LEU A 64 1.55 11.55 2.65
C LEU A 64 1.94 12.83 1.92
N LEU A 65 3.19 12.94 1.47
CA LEU A 65 3.67 14.09 0.68
C LEU A 65 2.89 14.21 -0.63
N ARG A 66 2.68 13.11 -1.37
CA ARG A 66 1.87 13.12 -2.60
C ARG A 66 0.42 13.53 -2.36
N LEU A 67 -0.20 13.03 -1.29
CA LEU A 67 -1.58 13.39 -0.91
C LEU A 67 -1.71 14.90 -0.72
N VAL A 68 -0.77 15.50 0.02
CA VAL A 68 -0.75 16.96 0.21
C VAL A 68 -0.51 17.66 -1.11
N ARG A 69 0.54 17.28 -1.84
CA ARG A 69 0.94 17.87 -3.13
C ARG A 69 -0.21 17.95 -4.13
N ALA A 70 -1.04 16.91 -4.22
CA ALA A 70 -2.19 16.86 -5.12
C ALA A 70 -3.26 17.94 -4.82
N SER A 71 -3.25 18.53 -3.62
CA SER A 71 -4.23 19.54 -3.20
C SER A 71 -3.81 20.99 -3.47
N PHE A 72 -2.53 21.21 -3.82
CA PHE A 72 -1.90 22.54 -4.01
C PHE A 72 -1.57 22.84 -5.48
N GLU A 73 -2.46 22.49 -6.42
CA GLU A 73 -2.23 22.73 -7.86
C GLU A 73 -1.86 24.17 -8.21
N ASP A 74 -2.41 25.15 -7.48
CA ASP A 74 -2.26 26.60 -7.72
C ASP A 74 -1.21 27.30 -6.82
N ASP A 75 -0.50 26.55 -5.96
CA ASP A 75 0.50 27.09 -5.03
C ASP A 75 1.88 26.49 -5.32
N GLU A 76 2.67 27.20 -6.13
CA GLU A 76 4.00 26.74 -6.54
C GLU A 76 5.01 26.68 -5.38
N GLU A 77 4.95 27.60 -4.41
CA GLU A 77 5.89 27.61 -3.27
C GLU A 77 5.71 26.34 -2.43
N THR A 78 4.47 25.98 -2.13
CA THR A 78 4.17 24.78 -1.36
C THR A 78 4.48 23.51 -2.15
N LYS A 79 4.24 23.49 -3.47
CA LYS A 79 4.61 22.35 -4.33
C LYS A 79 6.11 22.15 -4.41
N GLU A 80 6.89 23.21 -4.64
CA GLU A 80 8.36 23.14 -4.68
C GLU A 80 8.91 22.56 -3.36
N LEU A 81 8.39 23.01 -2.22
CA LEU A 81 8.78 22.45 -0.92
C LEU A 81 8.46 20.94 -0.79
N LEU A 82 7.29 20.51 -1.24
CA LEU A 82 6.87 19.10 -1.19
C LEU A 82 7.67 18.23 -2.17
N ASP A 83 8.03 18.77 -3.33
CA ASP A 83 8.84 18.11 -4.34
C ASP A 83 10.30 17.95 -3.85
N ASP A 84 10.92 19.03 -3.35
CA ASP A 84 12.26 18.98 -2.74
C ASP A 84 12.33 17.97 -1.58
N THR A 85 11.30 17.97 -0.71
CA THR A 85 11.20 17.01 0.39
C THR A 85 11.04 15.59 -0.13
N SER A 86 10.27 15.38 -1.19
CA SER A 86 10.07 14.06 -1.79
C SER A 86 11.37 13.51 -2.39
N ASP A 87 12.14 14.36 -3.06
CA ASP A 87 13.44 14.01 -3.65
C ASP A 87 14.44 13.60 -2.57
N GLU A 88 14.55 14.34 -1.46
CA GLU A 88 15.40 13.99 -0.31
C GLU A 88 15.07 12.59 0.23
N ILE A 89 13.78 12.28 0.36
CA ILE A 89 13.33 10.99 0.90
C ILE A 89 13.52 9.85 -0.09
N ILE A 90 13.34 10.11 -1.39
CA ILE A 90 13.67 9.13 -2.44
C ILE A 90 15.15 8.80 -2.39
N ASP A 91 16.02 9.81 -2.31
CA ASP A 91 17.47 9.61 -2.21
C ASP A 91 17.84 8.78 -0.96
N ALA A 92 17.26 9.10 0.21
CA ALA A 92 17.47 8.32 1.43
C ALA A 92 17.05 6.84 1.30
N ILE A 93 15.92 6.54 0.61
CA ILE A 93 15.51 5.16 0.33
C ILE A 93 16.49 4.50 -0.65
N MET A 94 16.95 5.23 -1.67
CA MET A 94 17.80 4.71 -2.73
C MET A 94 19.22 4.43 -2.26
N ASP A 95 19.73 5.20 -1.29
CA ASP A 95 21.03 5.02 -0.64
C ASP A 95 21.00 3.94 0.45
N SER A 96 19.81 3.56 0.92
CA SER A 96 19.65 2.48 1.90
C SER A 96 20.12 1.11 1.36
N PRO A 97 20.70 0.24 2.21
CA PRO A 97 21.13 -1.10 1.79
C PRO A 97 19.98 -1.95 1.23
N ARG A 98 20.24 -2.60 0.08
CA ARG A 98 19.32 -3.56 -0.56
C ARG A 98 19.72 -5.02 -0.26
N PRO A 99 18.77 -5.97 -0.18
CA PRO A 99 17.32 -5.73 -0.22
C PRO A 99 16.85 -4.97 1.02
N TRP A 100 15.88 -4.08 0.86
CA TRP A 100 15.32 -3.32 1.98
C TRP A 100 14.73 -4.28 3.03
N LYS A 101 14.97 -3.98 4.30
CA LYS A 101 14.56 -4.82 5.43
C LYS A 101 13.72 -4.03 6.42
N TRP A 102 12.76 -4.73 7.01
CA TRP A 102 12.02 -4.27 8.18
C TRP A 102 12.12 -5.35 9.26
N HIS A 103 12.52 -4.96 10.48
CA HIS A 103 12.93 -5.86 11.56
C HIS A 103 13.85 -7.01 11.10
N GLY A 104 14.86 -6.66 10.30
CA GLY A 104 15.87 -7.60 9.79
C GLY A 104 15.39 -8.55 8.68
N LYS A 105 14.13 -8.50 8.26
CA LYS A 105 13.56 -9.36 7.20
C LYS A 105 13.33 -8.60 5.91
N ALA A 106 13.68 -9.21 4.79
CA ALA A 106 13.43 -8.68 3.46
C ALA A 106 12.01 -9.08 3.01
N TYR A 107 11.01 -8.26 3.35
CA TYR A 107 9.63 -8.48 2.95
C TYR A 107 9.42 -8.14 1.46
N LEU A 108 8.47 -8.82 0.81
CA LEU A 108 8.12 -8.53 -0.60
C LEU A 108 6.79 -7.80 -0.76
N GLY A 109 5.86 -7.94 0.19
CA GLY A 109 4.49 -7.44 0.07
C GLY A 109 4.35 -5.92 0.15
N ALA A 110 3.13 -5.42 -0.09
CA ALA A 110 2.85 -3.99 -0.25
C ALA A 110 3.05 -3.15 1.03
N VAL A 111 2.88 -3.77 2.20
CA VAL A 111 2.93 -3.04 3.47
C VAL A 111 4.36 -2.86 3.96
N HIS A 112 5.08 -3.97 4.15
CA HIS A 112 6.41 -3.95 4.77
C HIS A 112 7.57 -4.17 3.78
N GLY A 113 7.27 -4.33 2.49
CA GLY A 113 8.18 -4.98 1.55
C GLY A 113 8.53 -4.19 0.29
N THR A 114 9.40 -4.80 -0.49
CA THR A 114 10.01 -4.22 -1.70
C THR A 114 8.99 -3.69 -2.69
N ILE A 115 7.87 -4.38 -2.94
CA ILE A 115 6.89 -3.89 -3.91
C ILE A 115 6.22 -2.59 -3.45
N GLY A 116 5.95 -2.46 -2.14
CA GLY A 116 5.39 -1.25 -1.55
C GLY A 116 6.33 -0.07 -1.73
N ILE A 117 7.61 -0.29 -1.43
CA ILE A 117 8.66 0.74 -1.57
C ILE A 117 8.78 1.19 -3.03
N ILE A 118 8.88 0.25 -3.98
CA ILE A 118 8.94 0.56 -5.41
C ILE A 118 7.72 1.36 -5.85
N THR A 119 6.52 0.94 -5.42
CA THR A 119 5.28 1.63 -5.78
C THR A 119 5.27 3.07 -5.30
N GLN A 120 5.63 3.32 -4.05
CA GLN A 120 5.61 4.68 -3.53
C GLN A 120 6.66 5.58 -4.19
N ILE A 121 7.87 5.08 -4.47
CA ILE A 121 8.87 5.85 -5.22
C ILE A 121 8.36 6.19 -6.62
N VAL A 122 7.87 5.20 -7.37
CA VAL A 122 7.47 5.38 -8.78
C VAL A 122 6.23 6.27 -8.93
N LEU A 123 5.29 6.21 -7.99
CA LEU A 123 4.13 7.11 -7.99
C LEU A 123 4.51 8.54 -7.60
N THR A 124 5.60 8.73 -6.85
CA THR A 124 6.11 10.06 -6.50
C THR A 124 6.97 10.64 -7.64
N ASP A 125 7.96 9.89 -8.10
CA ASP A 125 8.78 10.24 -9.27
C ASP A 125 8.85 9.07 -10.27
N PRO A 126 8.04 9.14 -11.36
CA PRO A 126 8.10 8.18 -12.45
C PRO A 126 9.48 8.02 -13.11
N ALA A 127 10.34 9.04 -13.06
CA ALA A 127 11.68 8.98 -13.65
C ALA A 127 12.61 8.00 -12.92
N MET A 128 12.24 7.55 -11.71
CA MET A 128 12.97 6.53 -10.96
C MET A 128 12.72 5.10 -11.44
N ALA A 129 11.68 4.85 -12.23
CA ALA A 129 11.32 3.49 -12.67
C ALA A 129 12.48 2.74 -13.35
N PRO A 130 13.28 3.33 -14.28
CA PRO A 130 14.43 2.64 -14.87
C PRO A 130 15.48 2.19 -13.85
N LYS A 131 15.68 2.94 -12.76
CA LYS A 131 16.64 2.60 -11.70
C LYS A 131 16.15 1.42 -10.83
N LEU A 132 14.85 1.15 -10.83
CA LEU A 132 14.19 0.12 -10.03
C LEU A 132 13.88 -1.17 -10.82
N GLU A 133 14.23 -1.25 -12.12
CA GLU A 133 13.97 -2.43 -12.95
C GLU A 133 14.58 -3.73 -12.38
N ALA A 134 15.76 -3.64 -11.76
CA ALA A 134 16.43 -4.79 -11.15
C ALA A 134 15.68 -5.28 -9.89
N ASP A 135 15.29 -4.35 -9.02
CA ASP A 135 14.53 -4.65 -7.80
C ASP A 135 13.16 -5.23 -8.14
N LEU A 136 12.43 -4.62 -9.07
CA LEU A 136 11.16 -5.14 -9.58
C LEU A 136 11.35 -6.51 -10.24
N GLY A 137 12.43 -6.67 -11.02
CA GLY A 137 12.80 -7.93 -11.64
C GLY A 137 13.03 -9.04 -10.63
N ALA A 138 13.60 -8.74 -9.46
CA ALA A 138 13.73 -9.67 -8.36
C ALA A 138 12.37 -10.04 -7.76
N VAL A 139 11.50 -9.06 -7.45
CA VAL A 139 10.13 -9.32 -6.95
C VAL A 139 9.37 -10.26 -7.88
N LEU A 140 9.39 -10.00 -9.18
CA LEU A 140 8.71 -10.82 -10.19
C LEU A 140 9.30 -12.24 -10.31
N SER A 141 10.56 -12.45 -9.91
CA SER A 141 11.20 -13.77 -9.97
C SER A 141 10.82 -14.70 -8.81
N TYR A 142 10.32 -14.14 -7.70
CA TYR A 142 9.89 -14.90 -6.52
C TYR A 142 8.42 -15.36 -6.58
N GLN A 143 7.73 -15.13 -7.69
CA GLN A 143 6.36 -15.61 -7.86
C GLN A 143 6.35 -17.15 -7.87
N TYR A 144 5.58 -17.77 -6.98
CA TYR A 144 5.40 -19.21 -6.91
C TYR A 144 4.71 -19.77 -8.15
N ASP A 145 4.76 -21.10 -8.32
CA ASP A 145 4.02 -21.80 -9.38
C ASP A 145 2.51 -21.55 -9.28
N SER A 146 1.98 -21.41 -8.06
CA SER A 146 0.59 -21.04 -7.78
C SER A 146 0.18 -19.64 -8.26
N GLY A 147 1.14 -18.79 -8.64
CA GLY A 147 0.90 -17.38 -8.95
C GLY A 147 0.98 -16.44 -7.73
N ASN A 148 1.10 -16.97 -6.52
CA ASN A 148 1.27 -16.16 -5.31
C ASN A 148 2.72 -15.66 -5.12
N TRP A 149 2.95 -14.81 -4.11
CA TRP A 149 4.28 -14.38 -3.67
C TRP A 149 4.57 -14.73 -2.21
N PRO A 150 5.84 -14.97 -1.84
CA PRO A 150 6.24 -15.09 -0.45
C PRO A 150 6.01 -13.78 0.31
N SER A 151 5.76 -13.88 1.62
CA SER A 151 5.76 -12.70 2.49
C SER A 151 7.12 -12.02 2.55
N SER A 152 8.20 -12.81 2.55
CA SER A 152 9.59 -12.36 2.72
C SER A 152 10.58 -13.34 2.13
N ILE A 153 11.83 -12.91 1.96
CA ILE A 153 12.97 -13.71 1.51
C ILE A 153 13.83 -14.10 2.73
N PRO A 154 14.30 -15.36 2.83
CA PRO A 154 14.09 -16.47 1.90
C PRO A 154 12.61 -16.92 1.83
N PRO A 155 12.13 -17.41 0.65
CA PRO A 155 10.74 -17.82 0.48
C PRO A 155 10.31 -18.89 1.49
N GLY A 156 9.15 -18.67 2.10
CA GLY A 156 8.55 -19.57 3.09
C GLY A 156 7.44 -20.44 2.51
N LYS A 157 6.47 -20.80 3.35
CA LYS A 157 5.24 -21.48 2.90
C LYS A 157 4.37 -20.53 2.08
N ASP A 158 3.95 -20.99 0.91
CA ASP A 158 2.92 -20.34 0.12
C ASP A 158 1.54 -20.49 0.81
N ARG A 159 1.12 -19.46 1.56
CA ARG A 159 -0.18 -19.48 2.26
C ARG A 159 -0.94 -18.16 2.20
N LEU A 160 -0.23 -17.03 2.38
CA LEU A 160 -0.87 -15.74 2.57
C LEU A 160 -1.27 -15.16 1.21
N VAL A 161 -2.57 -14.92 1.02
CA VAL A 161 -3.14 -14.28 -0.16
C VAL A 161 -3.86 -13.03 0.34
N GLN A 162 -3.07 -12.01 0.67
CA GLN A 162 -3.50 -10.80 1.37
C GLN A 162 -2.85 -9.56 0.75
N PHE A 163 -3.41 -8.38 0.96
CA PHE A 163 -2.78 -7.12 0.54
C PHE A 163 -1.42 -6.92 1.23
N CYS A 164 -1.34 -7.17 2.54
CA CYS A 164 -0.07 -7.05 3.26
C CYS A 164 0.99 -8.06 2.80
N HIS A 165 0.57 -9.29 2.51
CA HIS A 165 1.46 -10.40 2.16
C HIS A 165 0.82 -11.31 1.11
N GLY A 166 1.34 -11.25 -0.13
CA GLY A 166 0.96 -12.14 -1.22
C GLY A 166 0.45 -11.42 -2.46
N ALA A 167 -0.24 -12.18 -3.32
CA ALA A 167 -0.69 -11.73 -4.63
C ALA A 167 -1.52 -10.44 -4.62
N PRO A 168 -2.53 -10.23 -3.74
CA PRO A 168 -3.37 -9.04 -3.81
C PRO A 168 -2.59 -7.72 -3.78
N GLY A 169 -1.67 -7.57 -2.82
CA GLY A 169 -0.87 -6.35 -2.69
C GLY A 169 0.12 -6.19 -3.84
N VAL A 170 0.74 -7.28 -4.29
CA VAL A 170 1.67 -7.24 -5.42
C VAL A 170 0.94 -6.88 -6.72
N VAL A 171 -0.22 -7.47 -6.99
CA VAL A 171 -1.03 -7.20 -8.18
C VAL A 171 -1.48 -5.74 -8.20
N ALA A 172 -2.07 -5.24 -7.10
CA ALA A 172 -2.50 -3.85 -6.99
C ALA A 172 -1.35 -2.85 -7.26
N SER A 173 -0.18 -3.17 -6.71
CA SER A 173 1.05 -2.40 -6.91
C SER A 173 1.49 -2.39 -8.38
N LEU A 174 1.57 -3.58 -9.00
CA LEU A 174 1.95 -3.75 -10.40
C LEU A 174 0.99 -3.05 -11.35
N GLN A 175 -0.33 -3.15 -11.11
CA GLN A 175 -1.33 -2.43 -11.90
C GLN A 175 -1.12 -0.92 -11.86
N SER A 176 -0.70 -0.39 -10.71
CA SER A 176 -0.48 1.04 -10.51
C SER A 176 0.76 1.58 -11.22
N ILE A 177 1.78 0.75 -11.39
CA ILE A 177 3.10 1.21 -11.88
C ILE A 177 3.50 0.67 -13.25
N LYS A 178 2.78 -0.32 -13.81
CA LYS A 178 3.19 -1.02 -15.04
C LYS A 178 3.56 -0.08 -16.18
N GLN A 179 2.81 1.02 -16.37
CA GLN A 179 3.03 2.00 -17.43
C GLN A 179 4.42 2.63 -17.40
N TYR A 180 5.06 2.73 -16.22
CA TYR A 180 6.39 3.31 -16.06
C TYR A 180 7.53 2.32 -16.36
N PHE A 181 7.21 1.04 -16.60
CA PHE A 181 8.18 -0.01 -16.93
C PHE A 181 7.95 -0.59 -18.34
N PRO A 182 8.11 0.19 -19.42
CA PRO A 182 7.77 -0.24 -20.79
C PRO A 182 8.54 -1.51 -21.23
N LYS A 183 9.77 -1.70 -20.76
CA LYS A 183 10.59 -2.89 -21.07
C LYS A 183 10.14 -4.16 -20.35
N MET A 184 9.32 -4.03 -19.31
CA MET A 184 8.87 -5.13 -18.47
C MET A 184 7.38 -5.42 -18.61
N GLN A 185 6.66 -4.69 -19.49
CA GLN A 185 5.20 -4.78 -19.68
C GLN A 185 4.70 -6.22 -19.81
N ASP A 186 5.28 -7.01 -20.71
CA ASP A 186 4.88 -8.41 -20.92
C ASP A 186 5.10 -9.28 -19.67
N ARG A 187 6.18 -9.04 -18.95
CA ARG A 187 6.52 -9.79 -17.73
C ARG A 187 5.59 -9.42 -16.59
N ILE A 188 5.32 -8.12 -16.42
CA ILE A 188 4.38 -7.60 -15.43
C ILE A 188 2.96 -8.10 -15.73
N GLY A 189 2.51 -8.02 -16.98
CA GLY A 189 1.19 -8.50 -17.40
C GLY A 189 0.98 -9.99 -17.12
N ARG A 190 1.96 -10.84 -17.43
CA ARG A 190 1.89 -12.27 -17.07
C ARG A 190 1.86 -12.50 -15.57
N ALA A 191 2.65 -11.74 -14.81
CA ALA A 191 2.68 -11.86 -13.35
C ALA A 191 1.34 -11.43 -12.72
N ILE A 192 0.76 -10.33 -13.18
CA ILE A 192 -0.58 -9.86 -12.77
C ILE A 192 -1.61 -10.95 -13.02
N LYS A 193 -1.68 -11.50 -14.24
CA LYS A 193 -2.66 -12.53 -14.59
C LYS A 193 -2.56 -13.75 -13.67
N ARG A 194 -1.35 -14.27 -13.46
CA ARG A 194 -1.12 -15.41 -12.55
C ARG A 194 -1.48 -15.06 -11.09
N GLY A 195 -1.20 -13.83 -10.68
CA GLY A 195 -1.58 -13.32 -9.37
C GLY A 195 -3.10 -13.29 -9.20
N GLN A 196 -3.83 -12.78 -10.19
CA GLN A 196 -5.29 -12.78 -10.20
C GLN A 196 -5.85 -14.21 -10.16
N GLU A 197 -5.34 -15.13 -10.97
CA GLU A 197 -5.71 -16.56 -10.92
C GLU A 197 -5.56 -17.15 -9.50
N CYS A 198 -4.44 -16.86 -8.82
CA CYS A 198 -4.25 -17.26 -7.43
C CYS A 198 -5.29 -16.64 -6.48
N ILE A 199 -5.61 -15.37 -6.66
CA ILE A 199 -6.59 -14.67 -5.82
C ILE A 199 -7.97 -15.30 -6.02
N LEU A 200 -8.36 -15.63 -7.25
CA LEU A 200 -9.63 -16.31 -7.52
C LEU A 200 -9.74 -17.66 -6.81
N GLU A 201 -8.65 -18.44 -6.83
CA GLU A 201 -8.65 -19.78 -6.23
C GLU A 201 -8.62 -19.72 -4.68
N ARG A 202 -7.93 -18.75 -4.10
CA ARG A 202 -7.52 -18.78 -2.67
C ARG A 202 -7.78 -17.50 -1.87
N GLY A 203 -8.40 -16.49 -2.49
CA GLY A 203 -8.56 -15.14 -1.94
C GLY A 203 -9.81 -14.92 -1.11
N LEU A 204 -10.73 -15.89 -1.02
CA LEU A 204 -11.86 -15.86 -0.10
C LEU A 204 -11.38 -16.26 1.31
N LEU A 205 -11.04 -15.25 2.12
CA LEU A 205 -10.46 -15.44 3.45
C LEU A 205 -11.54 -15.62 4.52
N THR A 206 -11.20 -16.31 5.61
CA THR A 206 -12.05 -16.52 6.77
C THR A 206 -12.08 -15.34 7.73
N LYS A 207 -11.17 -14.37 7.56
CA LYS A 207 -11.14 -13.15 8.38
C LYS A 207 -12.21 -12.17 7.95
N GLU A 208 -12.77 -11.45 8.92
CA GLU A 208 -13.76 -10.39 8.71
C GLU A 208 -13.36 -9.49 7.53
N PRO A 209 -14.28 -9.20 6.59
CA PRO A 209 -13.93 -8.46 5.37
C PRO A 209 -13.32 -7.09 5.66
N CYS A 210 -12.11 -6.88 5.14
CA CYS A 210 -11.32 -5.66 5.32
C CYS A 210 -10.31 -5.51 4.17
N LEU A 211 -9.58 -4.38 4.12
CA LEU A 211 -8.63 -4.08 3.04
C LEU A 211 -7.28 -4.81 3.16
N CYS A 212 -6.73 -4.95 4.38
CA CYS A 212 -5.35 -5.40 4.56
C CYS A 212 -5.18 -6.91 4.31
N HIS A 213 -6.12 -7.71 4.80
CA HIS A 213 -6.05 -9.17 4.77
C HIS A 213 -7.44 -9.80 4.91
N GLY A 214 -8.40 -9.25 4.16
CA GLY A 214 -9.77 -9.75 4.06
C GLY A 214 -10.24 -9.79 2.60
N ILE A 215 -11.45 -10.33 2.39
CA ILE A 215 -12.04 -10.50 1.05
C ILE A 215 -12.14 -9.17 0.29
N SER A 216 -12.52 -8.09 0.98
CA SER A 216 -12.71 -6.76 0.37
C SER A 216 -11.43 -6.21 -0.28
N GLY A 217 -10.28 -6.31 0.41
CA GLY A 217 -8.99 -5.93 -0.16
C GLY A 217 -8.58 -6.83 -1.31
N ASN A 218 -8.80 -8.13 -1.18
CA ASN A 218 -8.47 -9.08 -2.25
C ASN A 218 -9.28 -8.82 -3.53
N ALA A 219 -10.54 -8.40 -3.38
CA ALA A 219 -11.41 -8.07 -4.50
C ALA A 219 -10.84 -6.92 -5.35
N LEU A 220 -10.25 -5.89 -4.74
CA LEU A 220 -9.71 -4.73 -5.47
C LEU A 220 -8.59 -5.08 -6.46
N ALA A 221 -7.96 -6.25 -6.34
CA ALA A 221 -6.94 -6.72 -7.27
C ALA A 221 -7.50 -7.51 -8.48
N LEU A 222 -8.82 -7.71 -8.55
CA LEU A 222 -9.50 -8.52 -9.57
C LEU A 222 -10.17 -7.66 -10.64
N GLU A 223 -10.39 -8.24 -11.81
CA GLU A 223 -11.21 -7.65 -12.88
C GLU A 223 -12.70 -7.63 -12.50
N ASP A 224 -13.53 -6.87 -13.23
CA ASP A 224 -14.90 -6.55 -12.81
C ASP A 224 -15.78 -7.77 -12.48
N PRO A 225 -15.86 -8.83 -13.31
CA PRO A 225 -16.72 -9.97 -13.01
C PRO A 225 -16.33 -10.67 -11.70
N GLU A 226 -15.04 -10.84 -11.46
CA GLU A 226 -14.55 -11.52 -10.27
C GLU A 226 -14.52 -10.62 -9.03
N PHE A 227 -14.30 -9.32 -9.22
CA PHE A 227 -14.47 -8.30 -8.18
C PHE A 227 -15.90 -8.31 -7.62
N GLU A 228 -16.91 -8.26 -8.50
CA GLU A 228 -18.31 -8.33 -8.09
C GLU A 228 -18.64 -9.67 -7.42
N HIS A 229 -18.11 -10.79 -7.94
CA HIS A 229 -18.27 -12.09 -7.32
C HIS A 229 -17.74 -12.11 -5.87
N PHE A 230 -16.54 -11.57 -5.64
CA PHE A 230 -15.95 -11.49 -4.29
C PHE A 230 -16.80 -10.65 -3.35
N LEU A 231 -17.38 -9.55 -3.84
CA LEU A 231 -18.24 -8.68 -3.02
C LEU A 231 -19.48 -9.39 -2.49
N THR A 232 -20.01 -10.39 -3.21
CA THR A 232 -21.16 -11.18 -2.72
C THR A 232 -20.91 -11.86 -1.37
N PHE A 233 -19.66 -12.22 -1.07
CA PHE A 233 -19.23 -12.81 0.21
C PHE A 233 -19.02 -11.78 1.32
N THR A 234 -19.12 -10.48 1.00
CA THR A 234 -18.90 -9.38 1.95
C THR A 234 -20.19 -8.66 2.32
N THR A 235 -21.35 -9.23 1.97
CA THR A 235 -22.64 -8.67 2.37
C THR A 235 -22.87 -8.89 3.86
N GLY A 236 -23.71 -8.04 4.48
CA GLY A 236 -24.07 -8.21 5.89
C GLY A 236 -24.79 -9.54 6.18
N HIS A 237 -25.42 -10.17 5.18
CA HIS A 237 -25.99 -11.51 5.31
C HIS A 237 -24.89 -12.57 5.42
N GLU A 238 -23.95 -12.59 4.48
CA GLU A 238 -22.85 -13.58 4.45
C GLU A 238 -21.95 -13.45 5.68
N ILE A 239 -21.63 -12.23 6.12
CA ILE A 239 -20.84 -12.00 7.33
C ILE A 239 -21.51 -12.61 8.57
N LYS A 240 -22.82 -12.38 8.75
CA LYS A 240 -23.59 -12.97 9.86
C LYS A 240 -23.67 -14.48 9.77
N GLN A 241 -23.77 -15.03 8.56
CA GLN A 241 -23.81 -16.46 8.34
C GLN A 241 -22.46 -17.11 8.67
N MET A 242 -21.34 -16.53 8.22
CA MET A 242 -19.99 -17.00 8.57
C MET A 242 -19.72 -16.92 10.09
N GLU A 243 -20.21 -15.87 10.76
CA GLU A 243 -20.12 -15.78 12.23
C GLU A 243 -20.93 -16.89 12.91
N LYS A 244 -22.17 -17.11 12.46
CA LYS A 244 -23.04 -18.16 13.00
C LYS A 244 -22.46 -19.56 12.83
N ASP A 245 -21.78 -19.81 11.71
CA ASP A 245 -21.15 -21.09 11.40
C ASP A 245 -19.78 -21.26 12.10
N GLY A 246 -19.31 -20.25 12.84
CA GLY A 246 -18.04 -20.27 13.56
C GLY A 246 -16.81 -20.26 12.64
N MET A 247 -16.99 -19.85 11.39
CA MET A 247 -15.93 -19.80 10.38
C MET A 247 -15.20 -18.45 10.34
N MET A 248 -15.83 -17.39 10.87
CA MET A 248 -15.29 -16.04 10.79
C MET A 248 -14.27 -15.75 11.91
N GLU A 249 -13.08 -15.29 11.52
CA GLU A 249 -12.11 -14.68 12.44
C GLU A 249 -12.42 -13.18 12.58
N LYS A 250 -12.71 -12.72 13.79
CA LYS A 250 -13.06 -11.30 14.05
C LYS A 250 -11.86 -10.38 13.87
N SER A 251 -12.11 -9.15 13.46
CA SER A 251 -11.10 -8.11 13.44
C SER A 251 -10.73 -7.64 14.84
N ASP A 252 -9.45 -7.32 15.04
CA ASP A 252 -8.95 -6.65 16.23
C ASP A 252 -9.37 -5.16 16.28
N ASP A 253 -9.69 -4.59 15.11
CA ASP A 253 -10.21 -3.23 14.97
C ASP A 253 -11.35 -3.21 13.93
N PRO A 254 -12.58 -3.53 14.35
CA PRO A 254 -13.71 -3.74 13.44
C PRO A 254 -14.22 -2.44 12.79
N SER A 255 -13.78 -1.27 13.24
CA SER A 255 -14.18 0.01 12.64
C SER A 255 -13.08 0.65 11.77
N ALA A 256 -11.85 0.12 11.81
CA ALA A 256 -10.73 0.69 11.07
C ALA A 256 -10.85 0.55 9.55
N LEU A 257 -10.18 1.46 8.85
CA LEU A 257 -10.05 1.43 7.39
C LEU A 257 -9.38 0.15 6.89
N TRP A 258 -8.23 -0.22 7.46
CA TRP A 258 -7.45 -1.33 6.93
C TRP A 258 -7.89 -2.70 7.43
N CYS A 259 -8.51 -2.78 8.60
CA CYS A 259 -8.83 -4.04 9.27
C CYS A 259 -10.34 -4.24 9.53
N GLY A 260 -11.21 -3.30 9.17
CA GLY A 260 -12.62 -3.38 9.54
C GLY A 260 -13.58 -2.78 8.52
N GLU A 261 -14.75 -2.40 9.05
CA GLU A 261 -15.94 -1.99 8.30
C GLU A 261 -15.72 -0.78 7.40
N ALA A 262 -14.90 0.19 7.81
CA ALA A 262 -14.61 1.36 6.96
C ALA A 262 -13.92 0.94 5.65
N GLY A 263 -13.05 -0.06 5.70
CA GLY A 263 -12.43 -0.65 4.51
C GLY A 263 -13.42 -1.40 3.63
N ARG A 264 -14.29 -2.20 4.25
CA ARG A 264 -15.37 -2.89 3.53
C ARG A 264 -16.29 -1.89 2.83
N ALA A 265 -16.68 -0.83 3.53
CA ALA A 265 -17.52 0.24 2.98
C ALA A 265 -16.87 0.95 1.79
N TRP A 266 -15.55 1.20 1.85
CA TRP A 266 -14.81 1.73 0.70
C TRP A 266 -14.91 0.81 -0.52
N THR A 267 -14.69 -0.50 -0.36
CA THR A 267 -14.78 -1.44 -1.50
C THR A 267 -16.19 -1.49 -2.10
N TRP A 268 -17.24 -1.38 -1.29
CA TRP A 268 -18.61 -1.24 -1.80
C TRP A 268 -18.83 0.09 -2.53
N ALA A 269 -18.27 1.20 -2.03
CA ALA A 269 -18.33 2.48 -2.72
C ALA A 269 -17.63 2.43 -4.09
N VAL A 270 -16.50 1.72 -4.20
CA VAL A 270 -15.81 1.47 -5.48
C VAL A 270 -16.75 0.79 -6.48
N ALA A 271 -17.48 -0.24 -6.05
CA ALA A 271 -18.46 -0.93 -6.91
C ALA A 271 -19.64 -0.03 -7.29
N ASP A 272 -20.31 0.57 -6.30
CA ASP A 272 -21.53 1.35 -6.48
C ASP A 272 -21.32 2.60 -7.35
N LYS A 273 -20.11 3.16 -7.32
CA LYS A 273 -19.75 4.38 -8.05
C LYS A 273 -18.88 4.11 -9.28
N HIS A 274 -18.57 2.86 -9.59
CA HIS A 274 -17.66 2.46 -10.66
C HIS A 274 -16.32 3.21 -10.60
N LEU A 275 -15.76 3.34 -9.39
CA LEU A 275 -14.47 3.99 -9.19
C LEU A 275 -13.33 3.08 -9.65
N GLU A 276 -12.17 3.67 -9.88
CA GLU A 276 -10.96 2.88 -10.05
C GLU A 276 -10.67 2.09 -8.76
N LYS A 277 -10.26 0.82 -8.91
CA LYS A 277 -10.01 -0.09 -7.79
C LYS A 277 -8.69 0.27 -7.11
N ARG A 278 -8.75 1.23 -6.18
CA ARG A 278 -7.61 1.74 -5.41
C ARG A 278 -7.76 1.44 -3.92
N PHE A 279 -6.64 1.42 -3.23
CA PHE A 279 -6.53 1.28 -1.78
C PHE A 279 -6.25 2.65 -1.17
N LEU A 280 -7.18 3.14 -0.35
CA LEU A 280 -7.05 4.41 0.36
C LEU A 280 -5.81 4.42 1.25
N GLY A 281 -4.95 5.42 1.10
CA GLY A 281 -3.69 5.48 1.87
C GLY A 281 -2.49 4.87 1.15
N TYR A 282 -2.65 4.38 -0.08
CA TYR A 282 -1.61 3.63 -0.79
C TYR A 282 -1.43 4.05 -2.25
N ASN A 283 -2.47 3.94 -3.09
CA ASN A 283 -2.38 4.16 -4.54
C ASN A 283 -3.58 4.93 -5.13
N ASP A 284 -4.26 5.70 -4.30
CA ASP A 284 -5.51 6.41 -4.56
C ASP A 284 -5.35 7.89 -4.92
N ILE A 285 -4.12 8.34 -5.20
CA ILE A 285 -3.76 9.71 -5.61
C ILE A 285 -3.34 9.73 -7.07
#